data_AF-A0A7G9FIN9-F1
#
_entry.id   AF-A0A7G9FIN9-F1
#
_cell.length_a   1.000
_cell.length_b   1.000
_cell.length_c   1.000
_cell.angle_alpha   90.00
_cell.angle_beta   90.00
_cell.angle_gamma   90.00
#
_symmetry.space_group_name_H-M   'P 1'
#
loop_
_entity.id
_entity.type
_entity.pdbx_description
1 polymer ?
#
loop_
_entity_poly.entity_id
_entity_poly.type
_entity_poly.pdbx_seq_one_letter_code
_entity_poly.pdbx_strand_id
1 'polypeptide(L)'
;MEYVYVKDSEGYVFKKRKAEVTSDEKIISAKEYMKTSGLAAYEKEFGHGGARENAGRKQKFGSPLKFQIRVTQEEKDFITYARKHHINYTAMMK
;
A
#
# COMPACT_ATOMS: atom_id res chain seq x y z
N MET A 1 9.53 30.56 -2.76
CA MET A 1 8.67 31.20 -1.73
C MET A 1 9.16 30.74 -0.37
N GLU A 2 9.62 31.67 0.47
CA GLU A 2 10.21 31.36 1.79
C GLU A 2 9.09 31.22 2.83
N TYR A 3 9.05 30.08 3.52
CA TYR A 3 8.10 29.79 4.60
C TYR A 3 8.81 29.92 5.95
N VAL A 4 8.09 30.45 6.93
CA VAL A 4 8.55 30.61 8.32
C VAL A 4 7.57 29.97 9.28
N TYR A 5 8.08 29.56 10.44
CA TYR A 5 7.28 29.05 11.55
C TYR A 5 7.04 30.17 12.53
N VAL A 6 5.79 30.33 12.93
CA VAL A 6 5.34 31.50 13.67
C VAL A 6 4.51 31.06 14.86
N LYS A 7 4.65 31.77 15.98
CA LYS A 7 3.89 31.59 17.21
C LYS A 7 3.13 32.87 17.56
N ASP A 8 1.84 32.74 17.81
CA ASP A 8 0.97 33.86 18.18
C ASP A 8 1.04 34.16 19.68
N SER A 9 0.47 35.30 20.07
CA SER A 9 0.33 35.73 21.47
C SER A 9 -0.45 34.71 22.33
N GLU A 10 -1.42 34.01 21.73
CA GLU A 10 -2.19 32.94 22.37
C GLU A 10 -1.42 31.60 22.47
N GLY A 11 -0.25 31.52 21.83
CA GLY A 11 0.62 30.35 21.87
C GLY A 11 0.38 29.31 20.78
N TYR A 12 -0.57 29.57 19.87
CA TYR A 12 -0.76 28.75 18.66
C TYR A 12 0.41 28.89 17.70
N VAL A 13 0.69 27.81 16.95
CA VAL A 13 1.88 27.74 16.11
C VAL A 13 1.53 27.19 14.72
N PHE A 14 1.93 27.90 13.68
CA PHE A 14 1.63 27.53 12.28
C PHE A 14 2.75 27.92 11.32
N LYS A 15 2.71 27.31 10.14
CA LYS A 15 3.62 27.57 9.03
C LYS A 15 2.94 28.45 8.02
N LYS A 16 3.54 29.60 7.71
CA LYS A 16 3.03 30.53 6.69
C LYS A 16 4.14 31.19 5.89
N ARG A 17 3.75 31.95 4.86
CA ARG A 17 4.71 32.67 4.03
C ARG A 17 5.27 33.86 4.80
N LYS A 18 6.54 34.17 4.57
CA LYS A 18 7.23 35.29 5.23
C LYS A 18 6.56 36.65 5.01
N ALA A 19 5.87 36.83 3.89
CA ALA A 19 5.13 38.05 3.56
C ALA A 19 3.79 38.21 4.30
N GLU A 20 3.27 37.14 4.91
CA GLU A 20 1.97 37.10 5.59
C GLU A 20 2.12 37.15 7.12
N VAL A 21 3.34 37.41 7.62
CA VAL A 21 3.63 37.52 9.05
C VAL A 21 3.14 38.88 9.55
N THR A 22 2.30 38.87 10.57
CA THR A 22 1.81 40.09 11.23
C THR A 22 2.74 40.45 12.40
N SER A 23 2.67 41.69 12.87
CA SER A 23 3.56 42.20 13.92
C SER A 23 3.42 41.50 15.26
N ASP A 24 2.26 40.92 15.52
CA ASP A 24 1.90 40.34 16.82
C ASP A 24 2.46 38.92 17.00
N GLU A 25 3.11 38.41 15.97
CA GLU A 25 3.54 37.02 15.90
C GLU A 25 5.06 36.89 15.87
N LYS A 26 5.55 35.88 16.56
CA LYS A 26 6.99 35.66 16.74
C LYS A 26 7.47 34.53 15.83
N ILE A 27 8.48 34.81 15.02
CA ILE A 27 9.17 33.78 14.25
C ILE A 27 9.93 32.87 15.21
N ILE A 28 9.71 31.57 15.08
CA ILE A 28 10.32 30.53 15.92
C ILE A 28 11.15 29.55 15.09
N SER A 29 11.93 28.72 15.77
CA SER A 29 12.70 27.66 15.12
C SER A 29 11.82 26.46 14.72
N ALA A 30 12.24 25.71 13.70
CA ALA A 30 11.54 24.48 13.29
C ALA A 30 11.47 23.42 14.40
N LYS A 31 12.48 23.33 15.27
CA LYS A 31 12.48 22.41 16.42
C LYS A 31 11.40 22.77 17.42
N GLU A 32 11.26 24.06 17.71
CA GLU A 32 10.23 24.57 18.62
C GLU A 32 8.84 24.34 18.05
N TYR A 33 8.65 24.56 16.74
CA TYR A 33 7.42 24.24 16.02
C TYR A 33 7.03 22.76 16.15
N MET A 34 7.94 21.83 15.87
CA MET A 34 7.65 20.38 15.93
C MET A 34 7.26 19.90 17.32
N LYS A 35 7.82 20.52 18.37
CA LYS A 35 7.49 20.21 19.76
C LYS A 35 6.13 20.77 20.18
N THR A 36 5.84 22.02 19.82
CA THR A 36 4.61 22.74 20.23
C THR A 36 3.38 22.31 19.42
N SER A 37 3.54 22.05 18.13
CA SER A 37 2.45 21.55 17.26
C SER A 37 2.00 20.13 17.57
N GLY A 38 2.76 19.38 18.39
CA GLY A 38 2.48 17.97 18.67
C GLY A 38 2.80 17.02 17.52
N LEU A 39 3.31 17.50 16.38
CA LEU A 39 3.64 16.67 15.22
C LEU A 39 4.70 15.61 15.54
N ALA A 40 5.69 15.94 16.37
CA ALA A 40 6.70 14.97 16.79
C ALA A 40 6.13 13.83 17.65
N ALA A 41 5.10 14.12 18.46
CA ALA A 41 4.40 13.09 19.22
C ALA A 41 3.47 12.28 18.31
N TYR A 42 2.75 12.96 17.41
CA TYR A 42 1.86 12.33 16.45
C TYR A 42 2.60 11.35 15.52
N GLU A 43 3.75 11.73 14.98
CA GLU A 43 4.56 10.84 14.11
C GLU A 43 5.11 9.63 14.87
N LYS A 44 5.38 9.77 16.18
CA LYS A 44 5.84 8.67 17.04
C LYS A 44 4.71 7.70 17.39
N GLU A 45 3.51 8.21 17.66
CA GLU A 45 2.35 7.40 18.08
C GLU A 45 1.56 6.85 16.90
N PHE A 46 1.44 7.61 15.83
CA PHE A 46 0.65 7.32 14.64
C PHE A 46 1.57 7.22 13.42
N GLY A 47 2.09 6.01 13.19
CA GLY A 47 2.76 5.70 11.93
C GLY A 47 1.80 5.71 10.75
N HIS A 48 2.31 5.99 9.55
CA HIS A 48 1.53 5.77 8.33
C HIS A 48 1.26 4.28 8.18
N GLY A 49 -0.03 3.90 8.16
CA GLY A 49 -0.46 2.52 7.95
C GLY A 49 0.13 1.98 6.65
N GLY A 50 1.11 1.08 6.78
CA GLY A 50 1.76 0.45 5.65
C GLY A 50 0.78 -0.37 4.82
N ALA A 51 1.03 -0.46 3.52
CA ALA A 51 0.32 -1.40 2.68
C ALA A 51 0.68 -2.83 3.12
N ARG A 52 -0.31 -3.63 3.53
CA ARG A 52 -0.10 -5.04 3.88
C ARG A 52 0.58 -5.79 2.72
N GLU A 53 1.33 -6.85 3.01
CA GLU A 53 1.78 -7.77 1.95
C GLU A 53 0.56 -8.21 1.12
N ASN A 54 0.66 -8.09 -0.22
CA ASN A 54 -0.42 -8.28 -1.19
C ASN A 54 -1.50 -7.18 -1.26
N ALA A 55 -1.25 -5.99 -0.72
CA ALA A 55 -2.01 -4.78 -1.04
C ALA A 55 -1.64 -4.28 -2.47
N GLY A 56 -2.06 -5.04 -3.48
CA GLY A 56 -1.85 -4.73 -4.88
C GLY A 56 -2.87 -5.43 -5.77
N ARG A 57 -2.88 -5.10 -7.06
CA ARG A 57 -3.67 -5.83 -8.06
C ARG A 57 -3.16 -7.27 -8.13
N LYS A 58 -4.06 -8.27 -8.08
CA LYS A 58 -3.72 -9.69 -8.21
C LYS A 58 -2.71 -9.90 -9.34
N GLN A 59 -1.62 -10.61 -9.05
CA GLN A 59 -0.63 -10.98 -10.04
C GLN A 59 -1.33 -11.70 -11.19
N LYS A 60 -1.23 -11.16 -12.41
CA LYS A 60 -1.71 -11.86 -13.60
C LYS A 60 -0.77 -13.03 -13.80
N PHE A 61 -1.16 -14.22 -13.34
CA PHE A 61 -0.46 -15.45 -13.70
C PHE A 61 -0.37 -15.50 -15.23
N GLY A 62 0.83 -15.70 -15.78
CA GLY A 62 1.05 -15.78 -17.23
C GLY A 62 0.26 -16.90 -17.90
N SER A 63 -0.18 -17.88 -17.10
CA SER A 63 -1.22 -18.83 -17.46
C SER A 63 -2.55 -18.40 -16.84
N PRO A 64 -3.65 -18.34 -17.63
CA PRO A 64 -4.99 -18.24 -17.08
C PRO A 64 -5.20 -19.35 -16.05
N LEU A 65 -6.02 -19.09 -15.02
CA LEU A 65 -6.50 -20.11 -14.08
C LEU A 65 -6.83 -21.38 -14.87
N LYS A 66 -6.24 -22.52 -14.45
CA LYS A 66 -6.42 -23.81 -15.11
C LYS A 66 -7.90 -24.00 -15.43
N PHE A 67 -8.26 -24.13 -16.71
CA PHE A 67 -9.63 -24.43 -17.11
C PHE A 67 -10.07 -25.70 -16.37
N GLN A 68 -10.96 -25.53 -15.40
CA GLN A 68 -11.51 -26.64 -14.66
C GLN A 68 -12.67 -27.19 -15.47
N ILE A 69 -12.39 -28.18 -16.32
CA ILE A 69 -13.44 -28.91 -17.02
C ILE A 69 -14.18 -29.74 -15.97
N ARG A 70 -15.52 -29.61 -15.92
CA ARG A 70 -16.35 -30.50 -15.12
C ARG A 70 -16.49 -31.81 -15.87
N VAL A 71 -15.85 -32.84 -15.36
CA VAL A 71 -15.92 -34.22 -15.83
C VAL A 71 -16.64 -35.09 -14.80
N THR A 72 -17.27 -36.16 -15.28
CA THR A 72 -17.86 -37.22 -14.45
C THR A 72 -16.79 -37.94 -13.62
N GLN A 73 -17.19 -38.75 -12.63
CA GLN A 73 -16.23 -39.48 -11.80
C GLN A 73 -15.45 -40.51 -12.61
N GLU A 74 -16.10 -41.22 -13.53
CA GLU A 74 -15.48 -42.22 -14.39
C GLU A 74 -14.39 -41.61 -15.28
N GLU A 75 -14.66 -40.44 -15.87
CA GLU A 75 -13.67 -39.71 -16.67
C GLU A 75 -12.47 -39.24 -15.83
N LYS A 76 -12.69 -38.83 -14.56
CA LYS A 76 -11.58 -38.49 -13.66
C LYS A 76 -10.69 -39.69 -13.37
N ASP A 77 -11.29 -40.84 -13.13
CA ASP A 77 -10.58 -42.07 -12.82
C ASP A 77 -9.78 -42.54 -14.05
N PHE A 78 -10.37 -42.44 -15.24
CA PHE A 78 -9.68 -42.70 -16.50
C PHE A 78 -8.49 -41.76 -16.73
N ILE A 79 -8.67 -40.44 -16.55
CA ILE A 79 -7.57 -39.46 -16.69
C ILE A 79 -6.43 -39.78 -15.70
N THR A 80 -6.78 -40.20 -14.49
CA THR A 80 -5.80 -40.57 -13.45
C THR A 80 -5.02 -41.82 -13.86
N TYR A 81 -5.72 -42.85 -14.32
CA TYR A 81 -5.11 -44.06 -14.87
C TYR A 81 -4.17 -43.73 -16.03
N ALA A 82 -4.67 -43.00 -17.03
CA ALA A 82 -3.90 -42.70 -18.24
C ALA A 82 -2.64 -41.85 -17.95
N ARG A 83 -2.66 -40.97 -16.95
CA ARG A 83 -1.46 -40.26 -16.46
C ARG A 83 -0.46 -41.21 -15.81
N LYS A 84 -0.93 -42.12 -14.95
CA LYS A 84 -0.08 -43.11 -14.26
C LYS A 84 0.62 -44.05 -15.23
N HIS A 85 -0.04 -44.36 -16.34
CA HIS A 85 0.47 -45.25 -17.39
C HIS A 85 1.15 -44.50 -18.55
N HIS A 86 1.39 -43.20 -18.41
CA HIS A 86 2.06 -42.35 -19.41
C HIS A 86 1.47 -42.45 -20.83
N ILE A 87 0.15 -42.57 -20.91
CA ILE A 87 -0.55 -42.68 -22.20
C ILE A 87 -0.39 -41.36 -22.96
N ASN A 88 0.06 -41.45 -24.20
CA ASN A 88 0.23 -40.29 -25.07
C ASN A 88 -1.08 -39.92 -25.78
N TYR A 89 -1.86 -39.04 -25.15
CA TYR A 89 -3.13 -38.54 -25.71
C TYR A 89 -2.98 -37.91 -27.10
N THR A 90 -1.87 -37.22 -27.37
CA THR A 90 -1.66 -36.56 -28.68
C THR A 90 -1.47 -37.55 -29.82
N ALA A 91 -1.00 -38.76 -29.52
CA ALA A 91 -0.88 -39.83 -30.50
C ALA A 91 -2.21 -40.57 -30.73
N MET A 92 -3.09 -40.62 -29.72
CA MET A 92 -4.38 -41.33 -29.79
C MET A 92 -5.51 -40.51 -30.44
N MET A 93 -5.48 -39.18 -30.30
CA MET A 93 -6.54 -38.28 -30.77
C MET A 93 -6.25 -37.65 -32.15
N LYS A 94 -5.42 -38.31 -32.96
CA LYS A 94 -5.04 -37.85 -34.31
C LYS A 94 -6.06 -38.24 -35.37
#